data_AF-A0A842QS45-F1
#
_entry.id   AF-A0A842QS45-F1
#
_cell.length_a   1.000
_cell.length_b   1.000
_cell.length_c   1.000
_cell.angle_alpha   90.00
_cell.angle_beta   90.00
_cell.angle_gamma   90.00
#
_symmetry.space_group_name_H-M   'P 1'
#
loop_
_entity.id
_entity.type
_entity.pdbx_description
1 polymer ?
#
loop_
_entity_poly.entity_id
_entity_poly.type
_entity_poly.pdbx_seq_one_letter_code
_entity_poly.pdbx_strand_id
1 'polypeptide(L)'
;MGICFKISLTGYVLILLPYFLSLEHNRLMRWFKEDSIIMGDALGYISGWGFFCFWIGLWVCPQKRFRLGYPVFTILGITFGSMNIGLSFLFLLPAFWFGIKGVLELGFKTSETHRPSELVTKGVYEVVRHPQYLGGLFGHFGVSFLFGSRDALLVTPIVFIVVYLLCWKEEKELLREFGRRYRRYREEVPMLIPRR
;
A
#
# COMPACT_ATOMS: atom_id res chain seq x y z
N MET A 1 16.73 10.57 -12.13
CA MET A 1 16.75 9.68 -10.95
C MET A 1 18.17 9.53 -10.40
N GLY A 2 18.39 10.05 -9.19
CA GLY A 2 19.66 9.87 -8.46
C GLY A 2 19.84 8.46 -7.89
N ILE A 3 21.00 8.17 -7.30
CA ILE A 3 21.34 6.85 -6.76
C ILE A 3 20.37 6.42 -5.65
N CYS A 4 20.07 7.32 -4.69
CA CYS A 4 19.08 7.10 -3.62
C CYS A 4 17.74 6.63 -4.18
N PHE A 5 17.20 7.34 -5.18
CA PHE A 5 15.91 7.01 -5.77
C PHE A 5 15.91 5.63 -6.44
N LYS A 6 17.00 5.28 -7.15
CA LYS A 6 17.14 3.96 -7.77
C LYS A 6 17.19 2.86 -6.71
N ILE A 7 17.90 3.07 -5.60
CA ILE A 7 17.94 2.12 -4.48
C ILE A 7 16.54 1.94 -3.90
N SER A 8 15.81 3.04 -3.66
CA SER A 8 14.44 2.97 -3.15
C SER A 8 13.50 2.24 -4.11
N LEU A 9 13.57 2.51 -5.42
CA LEU A 9 12.76 1.82 -6.42
C LEU A 9 13.08 0.33 -6.51
N THR A 10 14.36 -0.03 -6.55
CA THR A 10 14.79 -1.43 -6.57
C THR A 10 14.38 -2.14 -5.29
N GLY A 11 14.59 -1.52 -4.13
CA GLY A 11 14.16 -2.07 -2.84
C GLY A 11 12.64 -2.25 -2.76
N TYR A 12 11.87 -1.29 -3.26
CA TYR A 12 10.41 -1.36 -3.32
C TYR A 12 9.90 -2.55 -4.17
N VAL A 13 10.64 -2.93 -5.22
CA VAL A 13 10.30 -4.11 -6.02
C VAL A 13 10.80 -5.39 -5.34
N LEU A 14 12.03 -5.39 -4.81
CA LEU A 14 12.63 -6.59 -4.20
C LEU A 14 11.95 -7.01 -2.90
N ILE A 15 11.39 -6.06 -2.13
CA ILE A 15 10.67 -6.36 -0.89
C ILE A 15 9.40 -7.20 -1.13
N LEU A 16 8.90 -7.26 -2.37
CA LEU A 16 7.80 -8.18 -2.74
C LEU A 16 8.13 -9.64 -2.44
N LEU A 17 9.40 -10.04 -2.54
CA LEU A 17 9.82 -11.41 -2.30
C LEU A 17 9.56 -11.85 -0.85
N PRO A 18 10.13 -11.18 0.18
CA PRO A 18 9.81 -11.50 1.56
C PRO A 18 8.35 -11.23 1.92
N TYR A 19 7.70 -10.23 1.29
CA TYR A 19 6.28 -9.96 1.51
C TYR A 19 5.39 -11.11 1.02
N PHE A 20 5.62 -11.63 -0.17
CA PHE A 20 4.83 -12.77 -0.66
C PHE A 20 5.03 -14.01 0.19
N LEU A 21 6.21 -14.16 0.78
CA LEU A 21 6.50 -15.24 1.71
C LEU A 21 5.75 -15.06 3.03
N SER A 22 5.61 -13.82 3.54
CA SER A 22 4.84 -13.56 4.77
C SER A 22 3.36 -13.95 4.62
N LEU A 23 2.79 -13.77 3.42
CA LEU A 23 1.43 -14.17 3.09
C LEU A 23 1.24 -15.70 2.98
N GLU A 24 2.30 -16.49 2.74
CA GLU A 24 2.18 -17.94 2.51
C GLU A 24 2.17 -18.76 3.81
N HIS A 25 1.07 -18.70 4.56
CA HIS A 25 0.94 -19.37 5.85
C HIS A 25 1.21 -20.88 5.79
N ASN A 26 0.73 -21.57 4.76
CA ASN A 26 0.97 -23.02 4.58
C ASN A 26 2.44 -23.37 4.27
N ARG A 27 3.20 -22.47 3.63
CA ARG A 27 4.63 -22.71 3.36
C ARG A 27 5.44 -22.50 4.64
N LEU A 28 5.13 -21.43 5.39
CA LEU A 28 5.74 -21.16 6.69
C LEU A 28 5.46 -22.29 7.68
N MET A 29 4.23 -22.82 7.72
CA MET A 29 3.88 -23.98 8.56
C MET A 29 4.72 -25.22 8.21
N ARG A 30 4.96 -25.48 6.92
CA ARG A 30 5.81 -26.60 6.49
C ARG A 30 7.28 -26.44 6.89
N TRP A 31 7.80 -25.22 6.89
CA TRP A 31 9.21 -24.95 7.20
C TRP A 31 9.49 -24.87 8.69
N PHE A 32 8.63 -24.18 9.45
CA PHE A 32 8.89 -23.83 10.84
C PHE A 32 7.98 -24.55 11.85
N LYS A 33 6.97 -25.31 11.39
CA LYS A 33 6.03 -26.05 12.23
C LYS A 33 5.42 -25.18 13.35
N GLU A 34 5.81 -25.39 14.60
CA GLU A 34 5.30 -24.69 15.79
C GLU A 34 5.67 -23.19 15.78
N ASP A 35 6.84 -22.82 15.25
CA ASP A 35 7.30 -21.44 15.20
C ASP A 35 6.78 -20.66 13.98
N SER A 36 5.96 -21.28 13.14
CA SER A 36 5.47 -20.67 11.89
C SER A 36 4.60 -19.43 12.09
N ILE A 37 3.94 -19.33 13.26
CA ILE A 37 3.18 -18.15 13.63
C ILE A 37 4.13 -16.99 13.90
N ILE A 38 5.10 -17.18 14.80
CA ILE A 38 6.08 -16.16 15.19
C ILE A 38 6.90 -15.70 13.98
N MET A 39 7.39 -16.63 13.17
CA MET A 39 8.18 -16.32 11.98
C MET A 39 7.35 -15.57 10.92
N GLY A 40 6.09 -15.95 10.73
CA GLY A 40 5.21 -15.24 9.80
C GLY A 40 4.88 -13.83 10.25
N ASP A 41 4.59 -13.63 11.54
CA ASP A 41 4.31 -12.31 12.10
C ASP A 41 5.55 -11.41 11.98
N ALA A 42 6.74 -11.93 12.32
CA ALA A 42 8.01 -11.20 12.16
C ALA A 42 8.28 -10.84 10.70
N LEU A 43 8.08 -11.78 9.76
CA LEU A 43 8.21 -11.50 8.32
C LEU A 43 7.20 -10.46 7.84
N GLY A 44 5.96 -10.51 8.33
CA GLY A 44 4.90 -9.54 8.06
C GLY A 44 5.35 -8.13 8.43
N TYR A 45 5.75 -7.91 9.68
CA TYR A 45 6.26 -6.61 10.14
C TYR A 45 7.50 -6.16 9.35
N ILE A 46 8.51 -7.01 9.17
CA ILE A 46 9.76 -6.63 8.50
C ILE A 46 9.50 -6.26 7.04
N SER A 47 8.71 -7.07 6.33
CA SER A 47 8.41 -6.82 4.91
C SER A 47 7.45 -5.66 4.71
N GLY A 48 6.45 -5.48 5.59
CA GLY A 48 5.51 -4.36 5.58
C GLY A 48 6.19 -3.02 5.84
N TRP A 49 6.95 -2.90 6.93
CA TRP A 49 7.69 -1.67 7.22
C TRP A 49 8.80 -1.42 6.21
N GLY A 50 9.48 -2.47 5.73
CA GLY A 50 10.43 -2.37 4.63
C GLY A 50 9.79 -1.80 3.34
N PHE A 51 8.59 -2.28 3.01
CA PHE A 51 7.82 -1.79 1.87
C PHE A 51 7.49 -0.30 2.00
N PHE A 52 6.98 0.14 3.16
CA PHE A 52 6.72 1.55 3.42
C PHE A 52 7.99 2.41 3.40
N CYS A 53 9.09 1.93 3.98
CA CYS A 53 10.38 2.65 3.96
C CYS A 53 10.87 2.89 2.53
N PHE A 54 10.85 1.87 1.68
CA PHE A 54 11.23 2.04 0.28
C PHE A 54 10.25 2.92 -0.49
N TRP A 55 8.95 2.81 -0.20
CA TRP A 55 7.93 3.64 -0.82
C TRP A 55 8.10 5.13 -0.47
N ILE A 56 8.32 5.45 0.82
CA ILE A 56 8.63 6.81 1.28
C ILE A 56 9.91 7.34 0.62
N GLY A 57 10.90 6.46 0.43
CA GLY A 57 12.12 6.78 -0.32
C GLY A 57 11.84 7.31 -1.73
N LEU A 58 10.80 6.80 -2.41
CA LEU A 58 10.38 7.31 -3.73
C LEU A 58 9.94 8.77 -3.67
N TRP A 59 9.42 9.26 -2.54
CA TRP A 59 8.97 10.65 -2.40
C TRP A 59 10.10 11.57 -1.94
N VAL A 60 10.92 11.10 -0.99
CA VAL A 60 11.89 11.93 -0.26
C VAL A 60 13.25 12.01 -0.96
N CYS A 61 13.70 10.94 -1.62
CA CYS A 61 15.02 10.93 -2.26
C CYS A 61 15.17 12.10 -3.26
N PRO A 62 16.37 12.69 -3.37
CA PRO A 62 16.63 13.79 -4.31
C PRO A 62 16.23 13.43 -5.74
N GLN A 63 15.30 14.21 -6.29
CA GLN A 63 14.71 14.01 -7.60
C GLN A 63 14.25 15.34 -8.19
N LYS A 64 13.93 15.34 -9.49
CA LYS A 64 13.36 16.53 -10.14
C LYS A 64 12.00 16.82 -9.53
N ARG A 65 11.79 18.07 -9.08
CA ARG A 65 10.51 18.53 -8.56
C ARG A 65 9.81 19.45 -9.55
N PHE A 66 8.52 19.26 -9.77
CA PHE A 66 7.70 20.15 -10.57
C PHE A 66 6.81 21.01 -9.65
N ARG A 67 6.44 22.19 -10.13
CA ARG A 67 5.63 23.15 -9.38
C ARG A 67 4.53 23.63 -10.30
N LEU A 68 3.28 23.42 -9.90
CA LEU A 68 2.11 23.91 -10.62
C LEU A 68 1.45 25.03 -9.81
N GLY A 69 1.10 26.11 -10.52
CA GLY A 69 0.35 27.24 -9.98
C GLY A 69 1.20 28.30 -9.27
N TYR A 70 0.61 29.50 -9.19
CA TYR A 70 1.06 30.62 -8.37
C TYR A 70 -0.04 30.94 -7.33
N PRO A 71 0.30 31.47 -6.15
CA PRO A 71 1.65 31.74 -5.65
C PRO A 71 2.39 30.45 -5.25
N VAL A 72 3.70 30.60 -5.03
CA VAL A 72 4.58 29.52 -4.58
C VAL A 72 4.96 29.80 -3.12
N PHE A 73 4.82 28.79 -2.26
CA PHE A 73 5.10 28.88 -0.84
C PHE A 73 6.39 28.14 -0.51
N THR A 74 7.22 28.65 0.38
CA THR A 74 8.38 27.90 0.89
C THR A 74 8.21 27.66 2.37
N ILE A 75 8.16 26.40 2.77
CA ILE A 75 8.01 25.95 4.15
C ILE A 75 9.18 25.02 4.45
N LEU A 76 9.97 25.32 5.50
CA LEU A 76 11.12 24.51 5.93
C LEU A 76 12.12 24.19 4.79
N GLY A 77 12.36 25.17 3.90
CA GLY A 77 13.26 25.01 2.76
C GLY A 77 12.69 24.19 1.59
N ILE A 78 11.44 23.71 1.69
CA ILE A 78 10.72 23.04 0.61
C ILE A 78 9.75 24.01 -0.04
N THR A 79 9.84 24.12 -1.36
CA THR A 79 9.00 25.02 -2.15
C THR A 79 7.83 24.27 -2.78
N PHE A 80 6.61 24.75 -2.52
CA PHE A 80 5.32 24.17 -2.90
C PHE A 80 4.55 25.12 -3.83
N GLY A 81 3.98 24.59 -4.92
CA GLY A 81 3.03 25.34 -5.75
C GLY A 81 1.61 25.27 -5.17
N SER A 82 0.82 26.34 -5.29
CA SER A 82 -0.57 26.38 -4.79
C SER A 82 -1.45 25.25 -5.38
N MET A 83 -1.32 24.95 -6.67
CA MET A 83 -2.09 23.87 -7.31
C MET A 83 -1.60 22.48 -6.87
N ASN A 84 -0.30 22.32 -6.62
CA ASN A 84 0.24 21.07 -6.06
C ASN A 84 -0.41 20.75 -4.70
N ILE A 85 -0.60 21.77 -3.86
CA ILE A 85 -1.26 21.62 -2.55
C ILE A 85 -2.73 21.21 -2.75
N GLY A 86 -3.46 21.88 -3.65
CA GLY A 86 -4.85 21.54 -3.95
C GLY A 86 -5.01 20.09 -4.45
N LEU A 87 -4.17 19.68 -5.41
CA LEU A 87 -4.13 18.30 -5.90
C LEU A 87 -3.73 17.32 -4.80
N SER A 88 -2.78 17.67 -3.95
CA SER A 88 -2.40 16.85 -2.80
C SER A 88 -3.61 16.56 -1.91
N PHE A 89 -4.36 17.58 -1.50
CA PHE A 89 -5.56 17.39 -0.68
C PHE A 89 -6.63 16.53 -1.36
N LEU A 90 -6.81 16.69 -2.67
CA LEU A 90 -7.75 15.87 -3.45
C LEU A 90 -7.48 14.37 -3.31
N PHE A 91 -6.20 13.96 -3.23
CA PHE A 91 -5.83 12.55 -3.07
C PHE A 91 -5.58 12.15 -1.61
N LEU A 92 -5.06 13.03 -0.75
CA LEU A 92 -4.77 12.69 0.64
C LEU A 92 -6.03 12.48 1.49
N LEU A 93 -7.10 13.26 1.27
CA LEU A 93 -8.35 13.10 2.03
C LEU A 93 -8.95 11.69 1.86
N PRO A 94 -9.17 11.18 0.63
CA PRO A 94 -9.64 9.80 0.46
C PRO A 94 -8.59 8.77 0.93
N ALA A 95 -7.28 9.06 0.79
CA ALA A 95 -6.23 8.19 1.30
C ALA A 95 -6.37 7.94 2.81
N PHE A 96 -6.50 9.02 3.59
CA PHE A 96 -6.67 8.94 5.03
C PHE A 96 -7.98 8.24 5.40
N TRP A 97 -9.08 8.54 4.69
CA TRP A 97 -10.36 7.89 4.94
C TRP A 97 -10.28 6.37 4.76
N PHE A 98 -9.83 5.90 3.59
CA PHE A 98 -9.72 4.47 3.29
C PHE A 98 -8.68 3.77 4.16
N GLY A 99 -7.53 4.41 4.41
CA GLY A 99 -6.48 3.85 5.26
C GLY A 99 -6.92 3.68 6.70
N ILE A 100 -7.44 4.74 7.32
CA ILE A 100 -7.86 4.71 8.73
C ILE A 100 -9.05 3.77 8.92
N LYS A 101 -10.10 3.88 8.10
CA LYS A 101 -11.27 2.99 8.21
C LYS A 101 -10.90 1.53 7.94
N GLY A 102 -10.05 1.28 6.93
CA GLY A 102 -9.57 -0.06 6.62
C GLY A 102 -8.83 -0.70 7.79
N VAL A 103 -7.95 0.04 8.47
CA VAL A 103 -7.24 -0.48 9.66
C VAL A 103 -8.17 -0.64 10.86
N LEU A 104 -9.11 0.28 11.08
CA LEU A 104 -10.06 0.19 12.20
C LEU A 104 -11.02 -1.00 12.06
N GLU A 105 -11.46 -1.32 10.85
CA GLU A 105 -12.39 -2.43 10.59
C GLU A 105 -11.68 -3.79 10.55
N LEU A 106 -10.45 -3.85 10.05
CA LEU A 106 -9.67 -5.10 9.98
C LEU A 106 -8.92 -5.40 11.30
N GLY A 107 -8.52 -4.36 12.02
CA GLY A 107 -7.65 -4.45 13.19
C GLY A 107 -6.17 -4.26 12.83
N PHE A 108 -5.44 -3.55 13.69
CA PHE A 108 -4.02 -3.22 13.48
C PHE A 108 -3.14 -4.46 13.31
N LYS A 109 -3.27 -5.45 14.21
CA LYS A 109 -2.48 -6.67 14.15
C LYS A 109 -2.66 -7.40 12.81
N THR A 110 -3.90 -7.58 12.37
CA THR A 110 -4.22 -8.26 11.12
C THR A 110 -3.76 -7.47 9.89
N SER A 111 -3.77 -6.13 9.97
CA SER A 111 -3.26 -5.27 8.89
C SER A 111 -1.75 -5.42 8.70
N GLU A 112 -0.99 -5.64 9.77
CA GLU A 112 0.47 -5.79 9.72
C GLU A 112 0.90 -7.24 9.43
N THR A 113 0.16 -8.24 9.95
CA THR A 113 0.52 -9.65 9.79
C THR A 113 -0.17 -10.33 8.62
N HIS A 114 -1.16 -9.68 7.99
CA HIS A 114 -2.00 -10.24 6.93
C HIS A 114 -2.66 -11.58 7.29
N ARG A 115 -2.94 -11.78 8.58
CA ARG A 115 -3.55 -13.00 9.14
C ARG A 115 -4.90 -12.70 9.78
N PRO A 116 -5.97 -12.61 8.98
CA PRO A 116 -7.30 -12.42 9.53
C PRO A 116 -7.80 -13.71 10.19
N SER A 117 -8.27 -13.63 11.44
CA SER A 117 -8.98 -14.73 12.09
C SER A 117 -10.38 -14.94 11.50
N GLU A 118 -10.95 -13.90 10.90
CA GLU A 118 -12.27 -13.92 10.28
C GLU A 118 -12.32 -13.04 9.03
N LEU A 119 -13.24 -13.37 8.12
CA LEU A 119 -13.44 -12.61 6.89
C LEU A 119 -14.27 -11.34 7.17
N VAL A 120 -13.59 -10.19 7.17
CA VAL A 120 -14.22 -8.85 7.30
C VAL A 120 -14.78 -8.43 5.94
N THR A 121 -16.07 -8.10 5.92
CA THR A 121 -16.82 -7.73 4.68
C THR A 121 -17.74 -6.53 4.88
N LYS A 122 -17.64 -5.83 6.01
CA LYS A 122 -18.49 -4.69 6.36
C LYS A 122 -17.74 -3.37 6.23
N GLY A 123 -18.45 -2.26 6.14
CA GLY A 123 -17.86 -0.92 6.17
C GLY A 123 -17.14 -0.57 4.86
N VAL A 124 -15.89 -0.09 4.92
CA VAL A 124 -15.12 0.19 3.69
C VAL A 124 -14.82 -1.07 2.89
N TYR A 125 -14.86 -2.25 3.51
CA TYR A 125 -14.77 -3.54 2.85
C TYR A 125 -16.02 -3.92 2.04
N GLU A 126 -17.15 -3.20 2.18
CA GLU A 126 -18.31 -3.37 1.28
C GLU A 126 -18.12 -2.64 -0.06
N VAL A 127 -17.21 -1.65 -0.09
CA VAL A 127 -16.95 -0.80 -1.26
C VAL A 127 -15.85 -1.39 -2.14
N VAL A 128 -14.74 -1.79 -1.52
CA VAL A 128 -13.58 -2.43 -2.17
C VAL A 128 -12.97 -3.47 -1.24
N ARG A 129 -12.41 -4.55 -1.79
CA ARG A 129 -11.82 -5.62 -1.00
C ARG A 129 -10.49 -5.24 -0.34
N HIS A 130 -9.80 -4.25 -0.90
CA HIS A 130 -8.46 -3.81 -0.48
C HIS A 130 -8.42 -2.30 -0.18
N PRO A 131 -9.20 -1.80 0.79
CA PRO A 131 -9.31 -0.37 1.07
C PRO A 131 -7.98 0.24 1.53
N GLN A 132 -7.18 -0.49 2.31
CA GLN A 132 -5.88 0.00 2.77
C GLN A 132 -4.89 0.22 1.61
N TYR A 133 -4.81 -0.72 0.67
CA TYR A 133 -4.00 -0.56 -0.54
C TYR A 133 -4.52 0.54 -1.45
N LEU A 134 -5.84 0.67 -1.60
CA LEU A 134 -6.45 1.79 -2.32
C LEU A 134 -6.08 3.13 -1.67
N GLY A 135 -6.16 3.21 -0.35
CA GLY A 135 -5.72 4.35 0.45
C GLY A 135 -4.24 4.65 0.23
N GLY A 136 -3.38 3.63 0.18
CA GLY A 136 -1.96 3.77 -0.14
C GLY A 136 -1.71 4.33 -1.54
N LEU A 137 -2.47 3.91 -2.56
CA LEU A 137 -2.38 4.46 -3.92
C LEU A 137 -2.81 5.93 -3.97
N PHE A 138 -3.92 6.28 -3.31
CA PHE A 138 -4.32 7.67 -3.13
C PHE A 138 -3.23 8.48 -2.39
N GLY A 139 -2.66 7.91 -1.33
CA GLY A 139 -1.56 8.51 -0.57
C GLY A 139 -0.32 8.77 -1.43
N HIS A 140 0.04 7.82 -2.30
CA HIS A 140 1.15 7.97 -3.24
C HIS A 140 0.95 9.16 -4.18
N PHE A 141 -0.25 9.31 -4.76
CA PHE A 141 -0.54 10.50 -5.57
C PHE A 141 -0.50 11.77 -4.72
N GLY A 142 -1.18 11.78 -3.57
CA GLY A 142 -1.24 12.94 -2.69
C GLY A 142 0.13 13.45 -2.27
N VAL A 143 0.98 12.58 -1.75
CA VAL A 143 2.35 12.92 -1.33
C VAL A 143 3.23 13.28 -2.52
N SER A 144 3.08 12.61 -3.67
CA SER A 144 3.85 12.93 -4.88
C SER A 144 3.49 14.33 -5.42
N PHE A 145 2.21 14.71 -5.41
CA PHE A 145 1.80 16.07 -5.76
C PHE A 145 2.26 17.08 -4.72
N LEU A 146 2.15 16.75 -3.42
CA LEU A 146 2.61 17.61 -2.33
C LEU A 146 4.07 18.00 -2.51
N PHE A 147 4.97 17.03 -2.68
CA PHE A 147 6.40 17.32 -2.88
C PHE A 147 6.77 17.68 -4.33
N GLY A 148 5.80 17.62 -5.26
CA GLY A 148 6.06 17.77 -6.69
C GLY A 148 7.03 16.71 -7.22
N SER A 149 7.07 15.52 -6.63
CA SER A 149 8.03 14.45 -6.91
C SER A 149 7.80 13.85 -8.31
N ARG A 150 8.47 14.41 -9.31
CA ARG A 150 8.29 14.03 -10.73
C ARG A 150 8.66 12.57 -10.96
N ASP A 151 9.82 12.14 -10.45
CA ASP A 151 10.31 10.79 -10.69
C ASP A 151 9.39 9.77 -9.99
N ALA A 152 8.84 10.09 -8.81
CA ALA A 152 7.82 9.29 -8.12
C ALA A 152 6.53 9.13 -8.94
N LEU A 153 6.04 10.22 -9.56
CA LEU A 153 4.89 10.15 -10.45
C LEU A 153 5.18 9.32 -11.70
N LEU A 154 6.39 9.42 -12.28
CA LEU A 154 6.77 8.65 -13.46
C LEU A 154 6.80 7.14 -13.18
N VAL A 155 7.18 6.71 -11.97
CA VAL A 155 7.19 5.29 -11.58
C VAL A 155 5.86 4.79 -11.02
N THR A 156 4.82 5.61 -11.01
CA THR A 156 3.48 5.22 -10.56
C THR A 156 2.95 3.93 -11.20
N PRO A 157 3.17 3.65 -12.50
CA PRO A 157 2.77 2.36 -13.07
C PRO A 157 3.41 1.16 -12.37
N ILE A 158 4.68 1.28 -11.94
CA ILE A 158 5.37 0.23 -11.18
C ILE A 158 4.73 0.09 -9.80
N VAL A 159 4.47 1.21 -9.11
CA VAL A 159 3.77 1.22 -7.81
C VAL A 159 2.41 0.51 -7.91
N PHE A 160 1.64 0.81 -8.96
CA PHE A 160 0.35 0.19 -9.19
C PHE A 160 0.45 -1.32 -9.44
N ILE A 161 1.43 -1.75 -10.24
CA ILE A 161 1.69 -3.17 -10.49
C ILE A 161 2.07 -3.90 -9.19
N VAL A 162 2.98 -3.33 -8.39
CA VAL A 162 3.41 -3.91 -7.11
C VAL A 162 2.23 -4.07 -6.17
N VAL A 163 1.42 -3.02 -5.97
CA VAL A 163 0.22 -3.07 -5.14
C VAL A 163 -0.79 -4.09 -5.68
N TYR A 164 -1.03 -4.12 -6.99
CA TYR A 164 -1.92 -5.09 -7.60
C TYR A 164 -1.47 -6.54 -7.34
N LEU A 165 -0.17 -6.82 -7.46
CA LEU A 165 0.38 -8.15 -7.21
C LEU A 165 0.27 -8.55 -5.73
N LEU A 166 0.44 -7.61 -4.80
CA LEU A 166 0.22 -7.82 -3.37
C LEU A 166 -1.23 -8.22 -3.10
N CYS A 167 -2.19 -7.42 -3.58
CA CYS A 167 -3.61 -7.74 -3.46
C CYS A 167 -3.92 -9.11 -4.07
N TRP A 168 -3.47 -9.39 -5.29
CA TRP A 168 -3.71 -10.65 -5.97
C TRP A 168 -3.17 -11.86 -5.18
N LYS A 169 -1.97 -11.72 -4.62
CA LYS A 169 -1.36 -12.75 -3.79
C LYS A 169 -2.17 -12.98 -2.51
N GLU A 170 -2.59 -11.90 -1.86
CA GLU A 170 -3.43 -11.94 -0.65
C GLU A 170 -4.79 -12.60 -0.95
N GLU A 171 -5.46 -12.26 -2.06
CA GLU A 171 -6.73 -12.90 -2.46
C GLU A 171 -6.58 -14.41 -2.67
N LYS A 172 -5.42 -14.86 -3.16
CA LYS A 172 -5.14 -16.28 -3.38
C LYS A 172 -5.04 -17.05 -2.07
N GLU A 173 -4.46 -16.44 -1.05
CA GLU A 173 -4.37 -17.04 0.29
C GLU A 173 -5.72 -16.96 1.02
N LEU A 174 -6.42 -15.83 0.95
CA LEU A 174 -7.79 -15.68 1.49
C LEU A 174 -8.77 -16.68 0.86
N LEU A 175 -8.65 -16.97 -0.44
CA LEU A 175 -9.48 -17.98 -1.10
C LEU A 175 -9.18 -19.40 -0.58
N ARG A 176 -7.93 -19.69 -0.20
CA ARG A 176 -7.56 -20.98 0.40
C ARG A 176 -8.10 -21.12 1.82
N GLU A 177 -8.05 -20.04 2.60
CA GLU A 177 -8.48 -20.02 4.00
C GLU A 177 -10.01 -20.01 4.15
N PHE A 178 -10.70 -19.13 3.42
CA PHE A 178 -12.14 -18.90 3.59
C PHE A 178 -13.00 -19.54 2.49
N GLY A 179 -12.39 -20.11 1.45
CA GLY A 179 -13.06 -20.92 0.44
C GLY A 179 -14.28 -20.25 -0.22
N ARG A 180 -15.45 -20.88 -0.08
CA ARG A 180 -16.71 -20.40 -0.70
C ARG A 180 -17.14 -19.03 -0.18
N ARG A 181 -16.89 -18.69 1.09
CA ARG A 181 -17.26 -17.38 1.67
C ARG A 181 -16.54 -16.25 0.95
N TYR A 182 -15.22 -16.40 0.75
CA TYR A 182 -14.43 -15.41 0.02
C TYR A 182 -14.79 -15.36 -1.46
N ARG A 183 -15.11 -16.49 -2.09
CA ARG A 183 -15.55 -16.51 -3.50
C ARG A 183 -16.80 -15.65 -3.71
N ARG A 184 -17.82 -15.79 -2.85
CA ARG A 184 -19.04 -14.98 -2.91
C ARG A 184 -18.73 -13.49 -2.73
N TYR A 185 -17.94 -13.16 -1.70
CA TYR A 185 -17.50 -11.79 -1.47
C TYR A 185 -16.76 -11.18 -2.68
N ARG A 186 -15.93 -11.97 -3.36
CA ARG A 186 -15.20 -11.55 -4.57
C ARG A 186 -16.12 -11.28 -5.78
N GLU A 187 -17.26 -11.94 -5.86
CA GLU A 187 -18.26 -11.73 -6.91
C GLU A 187 -19.04 -10.43 -6.70
N GLU A 188 -19.25 -10.03 -5.44
CA GLU A 188 -20.07 -8.88 -5.05
C GLU A 188 -19.27 -7.57 -4.98
N VAL A 189 -18.07 -7.59 -4.40
CA VAL A 189 -17.29 -6.38 -4.09
C VAL A 189 -16.03 -6.32 -4.96
N PRO A 190 -15.70 -5.23 -5.67
CA PRO A 190 -14.51 -5.15 -6.54
C PRO A 190 -13.17 -5.08 -5.76
N MET A 191 -12.05 -5.38 -6.43
CA MET A 191 -10.73 -5.41 -5.78
C MET A 191 -10.28 -4.03 -5.26
N LEU A 192 -10.20 -3.03 -6.16
CA LEU A 192 -9.63 -1.71 -5.88
C LEU A 192 -10.46 -0.53 -6.42
N ILE A 193 -11.17 -0.69 -7.54
CA ILE A 193 -11.95 0.40 -8.14
C ILE A 193 -13.42 0.20 -7.78
N PRO A 194 -14.04 1.13 -7.02
CA PRO A 194 -15.46 1.07 -6.69
C PRO A 194 -16.32 1.03 -7.97
N ARG A 195 -17.39 0.22 -7.95
CA ARG A 195 -18.28 0.05 -9.12
C ARG A 195 -19.62 0.77 -8.97
N ARG A 196 -19.94 1.28 -7.79
CA ARG A 196 -21.19 1.97 -7.43
C ARG A 196 -20.92 2.96 -6.31
#